data_AF-A0A183TX70-F1
#
_entry.id   AF-A0A183TX70-F1
#
_cell.length_a   1.000
_cell.length_b   1.000
_cell.length_c   1.000
_cell.angle_alpha   90.00
_cell.angle_beta   90.00
_cell.angle_gamma   90.00
#
_symmetry.space_group_name_H-M   'P 1'
#
loop_
_entity.id
_entity.type
_entity.pdbx_description
1 polymer ?
#
loop_
_entity_poly.entity_id
_entity_poly.type
_entity_poly.pdbx_seq_one_letter_code
_entity_poly.pdbx_strand_id
1 'polypeptide(L)'
;MLKIIYSPKHVYVVHVDSRQQFMHSEMKKLEQRAKSEGLDNIYVMEKRYATIWAGASLLSMFLDAVKYAEEEKGWQKWDFILNLSESDFPLLSLKELELHLERNIGYNFLSSHGYDTARFIQKQGLEYLFFECENRMWRLGKRSMFPSRIRLDGGSDWVVLSRQFATFALSRDRLVQGLRDIFANVLLPLESFFHTLAANSEYCNRVVKGNLHLTNWKRKQGCRCAMLKKVVDWCGCSPLVFNDLDIPKFMLETSKKKVIFFGRKFDSLISQSAIAAAESQALRRTPQLVDANHVSFTRAWLNFYDRTIDYSELLTTWAHAVTRLSSFTPSLSGCEFVELVTLYAYKENDDSELETIIDCEMKCEDGTVVLAEVLVVPKSDINFSTDVVVDGYRLVDVQLGADLDLKEEVYRNYAAVFSKDDTVAAKLRWQLVEGASTSVSTNFSSPLVEAEWTDPLGRLIKAATIPSYDSIYGSQFAHLFPNETMVGEWKLDFWSPDDQSRRTRLASMNFAVFSLDGSDLDASLIEKYFRIIDVCTNTTNIGNLPLCSHTLWSHSSPDPKSEFSFGRVLPR
;
A
#
# COMPACT_ATOMS: atom_id res chain seq x y z
N MET A 1 11.38 -7.42 -4.23
CA MET A 1 11.03 -8.75 -3.67
C MET A 1 11.26 -9.91 -4.65
N LEU A 2 10.50 -10.05 -5.75
CA LEU A 2 10.54 -11.26 -6.60
C LEU A 2 11.95 -11.61 -7.10
N LYS A 3 12.74 -10.61 -7.50
CA LYS A 3 14.15 -10.74 -7.88
C LYS A 3 15.02 -11.48 -6.86
N ILE A 4 14.74 -11.28 -5.57
CA ILE A 4 15.54 -11.87 -4.46
C ILE A 4 15.14 -13.32 -4.18
N ILE A 5 13.83 -13.61 -4.29
CA ILE A 5 13.29 -14.94 -3.98
C ILE A 5 13.25 -15.86 -5.20
N TYR A 6 13.60 -15.35 -6.39
CA TYR A 6 13.55 -16.10 -7.63
C TYR A 6 14.65 -17.18 -7.69
N SER A 7 14.25 -18.39 -8.09
CA SER A 7 15.12 -19.51 -8.42
C SER A 7 14.42 -20.35 -9.48
N PRO A 8 15.15 -20.83 -10.52
CA PRO A 8 14.58 -21.72 -11.53
C PRO A 8 14.15 -23.08 -10.95
N LYS A 9 14.54 -23.40 -9.71
CA LYS A 9 14.16 -24.63 -8.98
C LYS A 9 12.85 -24.50 -8.22
N HIS A 10 12.30 -23.30 -8.11
CA HIS A 10 11.05 -23.04 -7.41
C HIS A 10 9.96 -22.72 -8.42
N VAL A 11 8.71 -22.86 -7.98
CA VAL A 11 7.52 -22.51 -8.77
C VAL A 11 6.81 -21.31 -8.14
N TYR A 12 6.28 -20.43 -8.97
CA TYR A 12 5.60 -19.20 -8.55
C TYR A 12 4.22 -19.16 -9.18
N VAL A 13 3.19 -19.30 -8.35
CA VAL A 13 1.80 -19.03 -8.74
C VAL A 13 1.46 -17.63 -8.26
N VAL A 14 1.17 -16.74 -9.20
CA VAL A 14 0.86 -15.34 -8.94
C VAL A 14 -0.62 -15.12 -9.19
N HIS A 15 -1.35 -14.81 -8.13
CA HIS A 15 -2.68 -14.21 -8.23
C HIS A 15 -2.54 -12.70 -8.19
N VAL A 16 -3.21 -12.02 -9.12
CA VAL A 16 -3.41 -10.57 -9.08
C VAL A 16 -4.89 -10.32 -8.89
N ASP A 17 -5.25 -9.40 -7.98
CA ASP A 17 -6.64 -9.04 -7.72
C ASP A 17 -7.35 -8.63 -9.02
N SER A 18 -8.60 -9.07 -9.20
CA SER A 18 -9.39 -8.78 -10.40
C SER A 18 -9.60 -7.28 -10.66
N ARG A 19 -9.43 -6.43 -9.63
CA ARG A 19 -9.53 -4.97 -9.72
C ARG A 19 -8.22 -4.31 -10.16
N GLN A 20 -7.10 -5.04 -10.15
CA GLN A 20 -5.76 -4.52 -10.42
C GLN A 20 -5.30 -4.93 -11.82
N GLN A 21 -5.79 -4.24 -12.84
CA GLN A 21 -5.51 -4.59 -14.24
C GLN A 21 -4.06 -4.29 -14.64
N PHE A 22 -3.50 -3.16 -14.20
CA PHE A 22 -2.11 -2.77 -14.50
C PHE A 22 -1.13 -3.83 -14.02
N MET A 23 -1.20 -4.15 -12.72
CA MET A 23 -0.35 -5.19 -12.12
C MET A 23 -0.52 -6.55 -12.81
N HIS A 24 -1.73 -6.91 -13.23
CA HIS A 24 -1.96 -8.17 -13.92
C HIS A 24 -1.30 -8.19 -15.30
N SER A 25 -1.41 -7.10 -16.07
CA SER A 25 -0.76 -6.94 -17.37
C SER A 25 0.76 -7.05 -17.23
N GLU A 26 1.36 -6.36 -16.26
CA GLU A 26 2.80 -6.40 -16.01
C GLU A 26 3.29 -7.80 -15.59
N MET A 27 2.55 -8.47 -14.71
CA MET A 27 2.89 -9.85 -14.32
C MET A 27 2.72 -10.83 -15.49
N LYS A 28 1.76 -10.62 -16.39
CA LYS A 28 1.61 -11.44 -17.61
C LYS A 28 2.78 -11.24 -18.58
N LYS A 29 3.26 -10.00 -18.75
CA LYS A 29 4.49 -9.73 -19.53
C LYS A 29 5.69 -10.46 -18.92
N LEU A 30 5.81 -10.48 -17.58
CA LEU A 30 6.86 -11.23 -16.88
C LEU A 30 6.76 -12.75 -17.13
N GLU A 31 5.56 -13.32 -17.04
CA GLU A 31 5.30 -14.74 -17.34
C GLU A 31 5.70 -15.08 -18.78
N GLN A 32 5.32 -14.25 -19.75
CA GLN A 32 5.66 -14.44 -21.16
C GLN A 32 7.18 -14.36 -21.39
N ARG A 33 7.86 -13.42 -20.75
CA ARG A 33 9.32 -13.31 -20.80
C ARG A 33 9.99 -14.56 -20.24
N ALA A 34 9.55 -15.06 -19.08
CA ALA A 34 10.05 -16.33 -18.52
C ALA A 34 9.93 -17.48 -19.52
N LYS A 35 8.76 -17.63 -20.14
CA LYS A 35 8.51 -18.66 -21.17
C LYS A 35 9.42 -18.50 -22.39
N SER A 36 9.66 -17.27 -22.84
CA SER A 36 10.57 -16.99 -23.97
C SER A 36 12.02 -17.37 -23.68
N GLU A 37 12.42 -17.38 -22.40
CA GLU A 37 13.73 -17.83 -21.92
C GLU A 37 13.76 -19.35 -21.59
N GLY A 38 12.70 -20.09 -21.93
CA GLY A 38 12.60 -21.53 -21.71
C GLY A 38 12.24 -21.94 -20.28
N LEU A 39 11.74 -21.01 -19.47
CA LEU A 39 11.35 -21.24 -18.07
C LEU A 39 9.83 -21.35 -17.95
N ASP A 40 9.35 -22.50 -17.46
CA ASP A 40 7.94 -22.73 -17.15
C ASP A 40 7.73 -22.88 -15.64
N ASN A 41 8.23 -21.91 -14.87
CA ASN A 41 8.14 -21.94 -13.41
C ASN A 41 7.42 -20.72 -12.80
N ILE A 42 6.86 -19.84 -13.64
CA ILE A 42 5.97 -18.74 -13.24
C ILE A 42 4.63 -18.94 -13.94
N TYR A 43 3.54 -18.79 -13.19
CA TYR A 43 2.19 -18.82 -13.71
C TYR A 43 1.37 -17.70 -13.09
N VAL A 44 0.78 -16.86 -13.94
CA VAL A 44 -0.14 -15.80 -13.50
C VAL A 44 -1.56 -16.30 -13.72
N MET A 45 -2.36 -16.38 -12.65
CA MET A 45 -3.70 -16.96 -12.70
C MET A 45 -4.66 -16.14 -13.56
N GLU A 46 -5.31 -16.78 -14.55
CA GLU A 46 -6.38 -16.16 -15.34
C GLU A 46 -7.66 -15.96 -14.53
N LYS A 47 -8.03 -16.97 -13.72
CA LYS A 47 -9.15 -16.85 -12.79
C LYS A 47 -8.73 -15.95 -11.62
N ARG A 48 -9.20 -14.70 -11.65
CA ARG A 48 -8.89 -13.69 -10.62
C ARG A 48 -10.07 -13.45 -9.70
N TYR A 49 -9.76 -13.42 -8.42
CA TYR A 49 -10.68 -13.04 -7.35
C TYR A 49 -10.52 -11.54 -7.00
N ALA A 50 -11.61 -10.90 -6.58
CA ALA A 50 -11.56 -9.63 -5.86
C ALA A 50 -11.30 -9.92 -4.38
N THR A 51 -10.03 -10.07 -4.03
CA THR A 51 -9.57 -10.43 -2.68
C THR A 51 -9.65 -9.23 -1.74
N ILE A 52 -10.87 -8.82 -1.41
CA ILE A 52 -11.13 -7.75 -0.45
C ILE A 52 -10.60 -8.11 0.94
N TRP A 53 -10.32 -7.10 1.76
CA TRP A 53 -9.92 -7.33 3.14
C TRP A 53 -10.97 -8.19 3.87
N ALA A 54 -10.50 -9.26 4.51
CA ALA A 54 -11.31 -10.28 5.20
C ALA A 54 -12.29 -11.11 4.35
N GLY A 55 -12.24 -10.98 3.02
CA GLY A 55 -13.05 -11.75 2.09
C GLY A 55 -12.89 -13.27 2.25
N ALA A 56 -14.01 -13.98 2.11
CA ALA A 56 -14.04 -15.43 1.97
C ALA A 56 -13.27 -15.92 0.73
N SER A 57 -13.24 -15.09 -0.32
CA SER A 57 -12.54 -15.32 -1.58
C SER A 57 -11.04 -15.53 -1.42
N LEU A 58 -10.40 -15.02 -0.34
CA LEU A 58 -8.97 -15.24 -0.08
C LEU A 58 -8.63 -16.73 0.11
N LEU A 59 -9.47 -17.48 0.84
CA LEU A 59 -9.28 -18.92 1.00
C LEU A 59 -9.53 -19.65 -0.32
N SER A 60 -10.56 -19.25 -1.06
CA SER A 60 -10.87 -19.84 -2.37
C SER A 60 -9.73 -19.64 -3.37
N MET A 61 -9.17 -18.42 -3.40
CA MET A 61 -7.99 -18.08 -4.20
C MET A 61 -6.78 -18.94 -3.82
N PHE A 62 -6.47 -19.08 -2.52
CA PHE A 62 -5.34 -19.90 -2.08
C PHE A 62 -5.51 -21.37 -2.50
N LEU A 63 -6.70 -21.95 -2.28
CA LEU A 63 -6.98 -23.34 -2.65
C LEU A 63 -6.91 -23.54 -4.17
N ASP A 64 -7.42 -22.59 -4.95
CA ASP A 64 -7.28 -22.61 -6.41
C ASP A 64 -5.82 -22.51 -6.82
N ALA A 65 -4.98 -21.67 -6.20
CA ALA A 65 -3.56 -21.58 -6.52
C ALA A 65 -2.83 -22.93 -6.33
N VAL A 66 -3.12 -23.65 -5.23
CA VAL A 66 -2.62 -25.01 -5.01
C VAL A 66 -3.12 -25.95 -6.11
N LYS A 67 -4.41 -25.88 -6.45
CA LYS A 67 -5.03 -26.72 -7.49
C LYS A 67 -4.41 -26.48 -8.87
N TYR A 68 -4.19 -25.22 -9.26
CA TYR A 68 -3.54 -24.86 -10.53
C TYR A 68 -2.13 -25.43 -10.62
N ALA A 69 -1.33 -25.32 -9.54
CA ALA A 69 0.01 -25.89 -9.51
C ALA A 69 -0.02 -27.41 -9.70
N GLU A 70 -0.90 -28.11 -8.98
CA GLU A 70 -0.98 -29.57 -8.95
C GLU A 70 -1.60 -30.19 -10.20
N GLU A 71 -2.77 -29.70 -10.61
CA GLU A 71 -3.63 -30.34 -11.60
C GLU A 71 -3.42 -29.76 -13.01
N GLU A 72 -3.28 -28.44 -13.13
CA GLU A 72 -3.24 -27.77 -14.44
C GLU A 72 -1.81 -27.63 -14.97
N LYS A 73 -0.89 -27.20 -14.11
CA LYS A 73 0.54 -27.10 -14.45
C LYS A 73 1.29 -28.42 -14.31
N GLY A 74 0.74 -29.38 -13.55
CA GLY A 74 1.42 -30.64 -13.25
C GLY A 74 2.73 -30.45 -12.47
N TRP A 75 2.90 -29.31 -11.81
CA TRP A 75 4.04 -29.04 -10.93
C TRP A 75 3.86 -29.84 -9.65
N GLN A 76 4.36 -31.07 -9.64
CA GLN A 76 4.28 -31.97 -8.47
C GLN A 76 5.60 -32.08 -7.71
N LYS A 77 6.65 -31.43 -8.20
CA LYS A 77 8.01 -31.45 -7.64
C LYS A 77 8.29 -30.20 -6.78
N TRP A 78 7.40 -29.93 -5.83
CA TRP A 78 7.59 -28.90 -4.81
C TRP A 78 7.30 -29.49 -3.43
N ASP A 79 7.96 -28.97 -2.38
CA ASP A 79 7.84 -29.53 -1.03
C ASP A 79 6.98 -28.67 -0.10
N PHE A 80 6.98 -27.35 -0.32
CA PHE A 80 6.25 -26.37 0.48
C PHE A 80 5.56 -25.33 -0.39
N ILE A 81 4.42 -24.85 0.08
CA ILE A 81 3.81 -23.60 -0.37
C ILE A 81 3.95 -22.55 0.72
N LEU A 82 4.37 -21.35 0.31
CA LEU A 82 4.46 -20.15 1.13
C LEU A 82 3.63 -19.08 0.44
N ASN A 83 2.66 -18.47 1.13
CA ASN A 83 2.02 -17.27 0.60
C ASN A 83 2.85 -16.03 0.93
N LEU A 84 2.98 -15.11 -0.03
CA LEU A 84 3.59 -13.79 0.10
C LEU A 84 2.67 -12.74 -0.55
N SER A 85 2.58 -11.54 0.01
CA SER A 85 2.00 -10.36 -0.68
C SER A 85 3.10 -9.51 -1.30
N GLU A 86 2.71 -8.52 -2.11
CA GLU A 86 3.63 -7.49 -2.61
C GLU A 86 4.36 -6.71 -1.51
N SER A 87 3.82 -6.70 -0.30
CA SER A 87 4.35 -5.98 0.86
C SER A 87 5.19 -6.84 1.81
N ASP A 88 5.44 -8.10 1.44
CA ASP A 88 6.38 -8.97 2.13
C ASP A 88 7.79 -8.78 1.55
N PHE A 89 8.80 -8.93 2.42
CA PHE A 89 10.19 -8.85 2.00
C PHE A 89 11.05 -9.87 2.72
N PRO A 90 11.97 -10.56 2.03
CA PRO A 90 12.89 -11.50 2.67
C PRO A 90 13.83 -10.77 3.65
N LEU A 91 14.04 -11.38 4.81
CA LEU A 91 14.96 -10.92 5.86
C LEU A 91 16.22 -11.79 5.95
N LEU A 92 16.15 -13.03 5.49
CA LEU A 92 17.29 -13.95 5.41
C LEU A 92 17.47 -14.41 3.96
N SER A 93 18.64 -14.99 3.64
CA SER A 93 18.94 -15.37 2.26
C SER A 93 18.08 -16.54 1.82
N LEU A 94 17.74 -16.59 0.52
CA LEU A 94 17.00 -17.71 -0.08
C LEU A 94 17.64 -19.06 0.26
N LYS A 95 18.98 -19.13 0.26
CA LYS A 95 19.71 -20.36 0.59
C LYS A 95 19.48 -20.83 2.02
N GLU A 96 19.33 -19.92 2.98
CA GLU A 96 19.03 -20.29 4.36
C GLU A 96 17.58 -20.75 4.51
N LEU A 97 16.65 -20.14 3.75
CA LEU A 97 15.26 -20.59 3.70
C LEU A 97 15.19 -22.03 3.17
N GLU A 98 15.84 -22.30 2.03
CA GLU A 98 15.94 -23.65 1.45
C GLU A 98 16.45 -24.67 2.48
N LEU A 99 17.58 -24.38 3.13
CA LEU A 99 18.18 -25.27 4.13
C LEU A 99 17.29 -25.49 5.37
N HIS A 100 16.53 -24.46 5.77
CA HIS A 100 15.59 -24.58 6.87
C HIS A 100 14.41 -25.48 6.51
N LEU A 101 13.82 -25.26 5.33
CA LEU A 101 12.67 -26.04 4.86
C LEU A 101 13.05 -27.49 4.53
N GLU A 102 14.22 -27.74 3.93
CA GLU A 102 14.75 -29.08 3.62
C GLU A 102 14.82 -29.97 4.88
N ARG A 103 15.19 -29.40 6.03
CA ARG A 103 15.27 -30.11 7.32
C ARG A 103 13.90 -30.42 7.94
N ASN A 104 12.83 -29.83 7.43
CA ASN A 104 11.49 -29.88 8.01
C ASN A 104 10.43 -30.37 7.01
N ILE A 105 10.83 -31.11 5.96
CA ILE A 105 9.90 -31.66 4.96
C ILE A 105 8.75 -32.41 5.65
N GLY A 106 7.52 -32.12 5.22
CA GLY A 106 6.30 -32.71 5.79
C GLY A 106 5.78 -32.08 7.08
N TYR A 107 6.40 -30.98 7.55
CA TYR A 107 5.87 -30.14 8.63
C TYR A 107 5.15 -28.90 8.07
N ASN A 108 4.29 -28.30 8.90
CA ASN A 108 3.51 -27.10 8.58
C ASN A 108 3.79 -26.01 9.62
N PHE A 109 4.16 -24.81 9.20
CA PHE A 109 4.50 -23.69 10.07
C PHE A 109 3.30 -22.77 10.19
N LEU A 110 2.65 -22.83 11.35
CA LEU A 110 1.43 -22.08 11.67
C LEU A 110 1.64 -21.29 12.97
N SER A 111 1.17 -20.04 12.98
CA SER A 111 1.34 -19.14 14.12
C SER A 111 -0.01 -18.88 14.80
N SER A 112 -0.38 -19.76 15.73
CA SER A 112 -1.66 -19.69 16.45
C SER A 112 -1.76 -18.50 17.42
N HIS A 113 -2.99 -18.09 17.72
CA HIS A 113 -3.35 -16.96 18.57
C HIS A 113 -2.93 -17.13 20.06
N GLY A 114 -2.60 -18.35 20.49
CA GLY A 114 -2.21 -18.69 21.86
C GLY A 114 -3.31 -19.43 22.63
N TYR A 115 -3.46 -19.13 23.91
CA TYR A 115 -4.25 -19.98 24.83
C TYR A 115 -5.75 -19.64 24.92
N ASP A 116 -6.16 -18.41 24.60
CA ASP A 116 -7.54 -17.95 24.79
C ASP A 116 -8.38 -18.09 23.51
N THR A 117 -8.78 -19.32 23.20
CA THR A 117 -9.57 -19.64 22.00
C THR A 117 -10.96 -19.02 22.02
N ALA A 118 -11.59 -18.88 23.19
CA ALA A 118 -12.91 -18.27 23.29
C ALA A 118 -12.87 -16.80 22.86
N ARG A 119 -11.87 -16.04 23.34
CA ARG A 119 -11.69 -14.64 22.93
C ARG A 119 -11.29 -14.53 21.45
N PHE A 120 -10.50 -15.47 20.93
CA PHE A 120 -10.19 -15.53 19.49
C PHE A 120 -11.47 -15.69 18.66
N ILE A 121 -12.31 -16.68 18.98
CA ILE A 121 -13.60 -16.92 18.31
C ILE A 121 -14.47 -15.66 18.30
N GLN A 122 -14.58 -14.99 19.44
CA GLN A 122 -15.37 -13.76 19.56
C GLN A 122 -14.79 -12.63 18.69
N LYS A 123 -13.48 -12.39 18.75
CA LYS A 123 -12.82 -11.27 18.03
C LYS A 123 -12.78 -11.48 16.52
N GLN A 124 -12.64 -12.72 16.07
CA GLN A 124 -12.68 -13.09 14.65
C GLN A 124 -14.11 -13.15 14.09
N GLY A 125 -15.13 -13.00 14.94
CA GLY A 125 -16.52 -13.08 14.50
C GLY A 125 -16.93 -14.47 14.01
N LEU A 126 -16.24 -15.53 14.44
CA LEU A 126 -16.54 -16.90 13.99
C LEU A 126 -17.98 -17.34 14.36
N GLU A 127 -18.55 -16.77 15.42
CA GLU A 127 -19.95 -16.97 15.80
C GLU A 127 -20.97 -16.38 14.81
N TYR A 128 -20.53 -15.54 13.86
CA TYR A 128 -21.38 -14.88 12.88
C TYR A 128 -21.26 -15.50 11.49
N LEU A 129 -22.35 -15.40 10.74
CA LEU A 129 -22.39 -15.72 9.32
C LEU A 129 -22.05 -14.47 8.51
N PHE A 130 -21.08 -14.59 7.63
CA PHE A 130 -20.71 -13.55 6.68
C PHE A 130 -20.98 -13.99 5.26
N PHE A 131 -21.29 -13.05 4.39
CA PHE A 131 -21.48 -13.28 2.96
C PHE A 131 -20.70 -12.25 2.17
N GLU A 132 -19.86 -12.72 1.25
CA GLU A 132 -19.08 -11.86 0.35
C GLU A 132 -19.91 -11.56 -0.90
N CYS A 133 -20.21 -10.29 -1.12
CA CYS A 133 -20.91 -9.81 -2.30
C CYS A 133 -20.58 -8.34 -2.56
N GLU A 134 -20.57 -7.91 -3.83
CA GLU A 134 -20.35 -6.50 -4.22
C GLU A 134 -19.05 -5.90 -3.66
N ASN A 135 -17.96 -6.69 -3.63
CA ASN A 135 -16.69 -6.31 -3.02
C ASN A 135 -16.82 -5.88 -1.54
N ARG A 136 -17.78 -6.46 -0.81
CA ARG A 136 -18.02 -6.23 0.60
C ARG A 136 -18.29 -7.54 1.36
N MET A 137 -17.88 -7.59 2.62
CA MET A 137 -18.23 -8.63 3.58
C MET A 137 -19.41 -8.22 4.46
N TRP A 138 -20.58 -8.78 4.17
CA TRP A 138 -21.83 -8.52 4.88
C TRP A 138 -21.99 -9.44 6.07
N ARG A 139 -22.33 -8.91 7.25
CA ARG A 139 -22.64 -9.71 8.43
C ARG A 139 -24.14 -9.99 8.50
N LEU A 140 -24.54 -11.22 8.20
CA LEU A 140 -25.95 -11.60 8.09
C LEU A 140 -26.62 -11.85 9.45
N GLY A 141 -25.87 -12.32 10.45
CA GLY A 141 -26.39 -12.62 11.77
C GLY A 141 -25.55 -13.62 12.53
N LYS A 142 -25.97 -13.94 13.77
CA LYS A 142 -25.34 -15.00 14.55
C LYS A 142 -25.68 -16.37 13.95
N ARG A 143 -24.71 -17.27 13.88
CA ARG A 143 -24.94 -18.64 13.40
C ARG A 143 -25.89 -19.37 14.36
N SER A 144 -26.89 -20.04 13.81
CA SER A 144 -27.80 -20.91 14.58
C SER A 144 -27.10 -22.19 15.06
N MET A 145 -26.15 -22.68 14.27
CA MET A 145 -25.31 -23.83 14.59
C MET A 145 -23.86 -23.48 14.37
N PHE A 146 -23.04 -23.81 15.36
CA PHE A 146 -21.60 -23.73 15.27
C PHE A 146 -21.01 -25.15 15.38
N PRO A 147 -19.91 -25.48 14.68
CA PRO A 147 -19.39 -26.83 14.66
C PRO A 147 -19.13 -27.36 16.07
N SER A 148 -19.71 -28.52 16.38
CA SER A 148 -19.45 -29.23 17.63
C SER A 148 -18.46 -30.36 17.36
N ARG A 149 -17.64 -30.69 18.37
CA ARG A 149 -16.65 -31.80 18.30
C ARG A 149 -15.50 -31.59 17.32
N ILE A 150 -15.19 -30.33 16.97
CA ILE A 150 -13.93 -29.97 16.33
C ILE A 150 -13.16 -29.00 17.23
N ARG A 151 -11.83 -29.09 17.20
CA ARG A 151 -10.94 -28.11 17.85
C ARG A 151 -10.74 -26.93 16.91
N LEU A 152 -11.24 -25.76 17.28
CA LEU A 152 -10.95 -24.53 16.55
C LEU A 152 -9.60 -23.97 16.98
N ASP A 153 -8.83 -23.55 15.99
CA ASP A 153 -7.60 -22.80 16.18
C ASP A 153 -7.46 -21.80 15.03
N GLY A 154 -6.58 -20.83 15.20
CA GLY A 154 -6.31 -19.81 14.21
C GLY A 154 -5.24 -18.84 14.66
N GLY A 155 -4.89 -17.90 13.82
CA GLY A 155 -3.84 -16.92 14.05
C GLY A 155 -3.48 -16.24 12.74
N SER A 156 -2.22 -16.32 12.33
CA SER A 156 -1.79 -15.64 11.11
C SER A 156 -2.21 -16.38 9.85
N ASP A 157 -2.74 -15.66 8.86
CA ASP A 157 -3.01 -16.13 7.50
C ASP A 157 -1.75 -16.29 6.61
N TRP A 158 -0.58 -15.87 7.11
CA TRP A 158 0.73 -16.18 6.52
C TRP A 158 1.12 -17.56 7.00
N VAL A 159 1.14 -18.52 6.08
CA VAL A 159 1.30 -19.94 6.36
C VAL A 159 2.40 -20.54 5.48
N VAL A 160 3.12 -21.51 6.03
CA VAL A 160 4.03 -22.36 5.24
C VAL A 160 3.55 -23.79 5.39
N LEU A 161 3.01 -24.35 4.32
CA LEU A 161 2.37 -25.66 4.34
C LEU A 161 3.21 -26.65 3.54
N SER A 162 3.37 -27.86 4.07
CA SER A 162 3.87 -28.99 3.29
C SER A 162 2.94 -29.30 2.11
N ARG A 163 3.50 -29.82 1.02
CA ARG A 163 2.72 -30.24 -0.14
C ARG A 163 1.62 -31.24 0.21
N GLN A 164 1.91 -32.23 1.07
CA GLN A 164 0.91 -33.24 1.44
C GLN A 164 -0.28 -32.59 2.17
N PHE A 165 -0.03 -31.64 3.07
CA PHE A 165 -1.11 -30.97 3.79
C PHE A 165 -1.92 -30.01 2.92
N ALA A 166 -1.25 -29.25 2.06
CA ALA A 166 -1.92 -28.35 1.11
C ALA A 166 -2.81 -29.12 0.11
N THR A 167 -2.34 -30.26 -0.40
CA THR A 167 -3.12 -31.14 -1.28
C THR A 167 -4.24 -31.86 -0.53
N PHE A 168 -4.02 -32.26 0.73
CA PHE A 168 -5.06 -32.81 1.59
C PHE A 168 -6.24 -31.84 1.77
N ALA A 169 -5.98 -30.53 1.86
CA ALA A 169 -7.01 -29.49 1.93
C ALA A 169 -7.90 -29.38 0.66
N LEU A 170 -7.50 -29.99 -0.45
CA LEU A 170 -8.32 -30.10 -1.68
C LEU A 170 -9.13 -31.39 -1.75
N SER A 171 -8.78 -32.38 -0.93
CA SER A 171 -9.30 -33.75 -1.02
C SER A 171 -10.82 -33.86 -0.80
N ARG A 172 -11.35 -35.05 -1.06
CA ARG A 172 -12.77 -35.39 -0.78
C ARG A 172 -12.98 -35.95 0.63
N ASP A 173 -12.02 -35.78 1.52
CA ASP A 173 -12.19 -36.14 2.93
C ASP A 173 -13.38 -35.37 3.55
N ARG A 174 -14.16 -36.05 4.39
CA ARG A 174 -15.39 -35.49 4.97
C ARG A 174 -15.13 -34.28 5.86
N LEU A 175 -14.03 -34.28 6.63
CA LEU A 175 -13.63 -33.12 7.45
C LEU A 175 -13.28 -31.94 6.55
N VAL A 176 -12.50 -32.18 5.50
CA VAL A 176 -12.05 -31.14 4.55
C VAL A 176 -13.24 -30.51 3.84
N GLN A 177 -14.17 -31.32 3.34
CA GLN A 177 -15.40 -30.82 2.70
C GLN A 177 -16.24 -29.99 3.67
N GLY A 178 -16.51 -30.51 4.87
CA GLY A 178 -17.29 -29.78 5.88
C GLY A 178 -16.63 -28.46 6.30
N LEU A 179 -15.30 -28.43 6.45
CA LEU A 179 -14.59 -27.19 6.75
C LEU A 179 -14.66 -26.19 5.59
N ARG A 180 -14.51 -26.62 4.33
CA ARG A 180 -14.66 -25.72 3.17
C ARG A 180 -16.06 -25.10 3.12
N ASP A 181 -17.10 -25.88 3.37
CA ASP A 181 -18.49 -25.40 3.39
C ASP A 181 -18.73 -24.36 4.51
N ILE A 182 -18.20 -24.62 5.71
CA ILE A 182 -18.33 -23.69 6.84
C ILE A 182 -17.57 -22.39 6.56
N PHE A 183 -16.33 -22.51 6.06
CA PHE A 183 -15.42 -21.38 5.88
C PHE A 183 -15.73 -20.52 4.66
N ALA A 184 -16.57 -21.00 3.73
CA ALA A 184 -17.13 -20.17 2.67
C ALA A 184 -17.90 -18.95 3.17
N ASN A 185 -18.37 -18.99 4.42
CA ASN A 185 -19.14 -17.89 5.04
C ASN A 185 -18.46 -17.36 6.32
N VAL A 186 -17.15 -17.57 6.48
CA VAL A 186 -16.35 -17.10 7.63
C VAL A 186 -15.57 -15.86 7.23
N LEU A 187 -15.54 -14.87 8.12
CA LEU A 187 -14.66 -13.71 8.04
C LEU A 187 -13.19 -14.12 8.25
N LEU A 188 -12.25 -13.57 7.47
CA LEU A 188 -10.81 -13.89 7.58
C LEU A 188 -10.57 -15.42 7.57
N PRO A 189 -11.09 -16.17 6.58
CA PRO A 189 -11.14 -17.62 6.66
C PRO A 189 -9.74 -18.26 6.72
N LEU A 190 -8.76 -17.68 6.03
CA LEU A 190 -7.40 -18.21 5.97
C LEU A 190 -6.69 -18.15 7.33
N GLU A 191 -7.06 -17.19 8.19
CA GLU A 191 -6.52 -17.05 9.55
C GLU A 191 -6.89 -18.24 10.45
N SER A 192 -7.88 -19.07 10.10
CA SER A 192 -8.31 -20.19 10.96
C SER A 192 -8.54 -21.52 10.23
N PHE A 193 -8.67 -21.53 8.90
CA PHE A 193 -8.95 -22.74 8.12
C PHE A 193 -7.85 -23.80 8.28
N PHE A 194 -6.60 -23.45 7.95
CA PHE A 194 -5.48 -24.40 8.00
C PHE A 194 -5.11 -24.82 9.42
N HIS A 195 -5.25 -23.91 10.39
CA HIS A 195 -5.05 -24.21 11.81
C HIS A 195 -6.07 -25.23 12.31
N THR A 196 -7.35 -24.99 12.03
CA THR A 196 -8.44 -25.89 12.39
C THR A 196 -8.31 -27.23 11.65
N LEU A 197 -7.97 -27.22 10.36
CA LEU A 197 -7.79 -28.45 9.59
C LEU A 197 -6.63 -29.30 10.15
N ALA A 198 -5.50 -28.68 10.48
CA ALA A 198 -4.36 -29.39 11.06
C ALA A 198 -4.71 -29.98 12.43
N ALA A 199 -5.38 -29.21 13.28
CA ALA A 199 -5.76 -29.62 14.63
C ALA A 199 -6.73 -30.82 14.68
N ASN A 200 -7.45 -31.10 13.58
CA ASN A 200 -8.48 -32.14 13.52
C ASN A 200 -8.17 -33.26 12.50
N SER A 201 -6.98 -33.30 11.92
CA SER A 201 -6.57 -34.30 10.94
C SER A 201 -5.32 -35.06 11.40
N GLU A 202 -4.84 -36.00 10.57
CA GLU A 202 -3.57 -36.73 10.80
C GLU A 202 -2.34 -35.83 10.90
N TYR A 203 -2.45 -34.57 10.45
CA TYR A 203 -1.38 -33.57 10.48
C TYR A 203 -1.23 -32.84 11.82
N CYS A 204 -2.03 -33.18 12.85
CA CYS A 204 -2.01 -32.49 14.14
C CYS A 204 -0.63 -32.49 14.83
N ASN A 205 0.15 -33.57 14.64
CA ASN A 205 1.51 -33.71 15.18
C ASN A 205 2.61 -33.19 14.23
N ARG A 206 2.22 -32.57 13.11
CA ARG A 206 3.11 -32.02 12.07
C ARG A 206 3.08 -30.48 12.04
N VAL A 207 2.50 -29.84 13.05
CA VAL A 207 2.48 -28.37 13.16
C VAL A 207 3.67 -27.90 13.97
N VAL A 208 4.45 -26.98 13.40
CA VAL A 208 5.52 -26.25 14.06
C VAL A 208 5.00 -24.87 14.43
N LYS A 209 5.29 -24.43 15.67
CA LYS A 209 4.89 -23.11 16.16
C LYS A 209 5.69 -22.01 15.48
N GLY A 210 4.96 -21.04 14.93
CA GLY A 210 5.53 -19.91 14.20
C GLY A 210 5.35 -20.12 12.70
N ASN A 211 5.32 -19.04 11.93
CA ASN A 211 5.03 -19.05 10.50
C ASN A 211 6.18 -18.47 9.66
N LEU A 212 7.37 -18.34 10.23
CA LEU A 212 8.56 -17.77 9.59
C LEU A 212 8.45 -16.27 9.22
N HIS A 213 7.40 -15.57 9.66
CA HIS A 213 7.16 -14.15 9.37
C HIS A 213 7.32 -13.27 10.61
N LEU A 214 7.88 -12.08 10.41
CA LEU A 214 7.78 -10.96 11.34
C LEU A 214 6.71 -9.99 10.83
N THR A 215 5.70 -9.72 11.66
CA THR A 215 4.63 -8.76 11.33
C THR A 215 4.69 -7.54 12.26
N ASN A 216 4.76 -6.32 11.70
CA ASN A 216 4.91 -5.07 12.47
C ASN A 216 3.59 -4.59 13.11
N TRP A 217 3.09 -5.34 14.10
CA TRP A 217 1.87 -4.97 14.82
C TRP A 217 2.11 -3.79 15.78
N LYS A 218 1.53 -2.63 15.48
CA LYS A 218 1.38 -1.49 16.41
C LYS A 218 -0.10 -1.20 16.62
N ARG A 219 -0.77 -1.99 17.48
CA ARG A 219 -2.25 -2.04 17.60
C ARG A 219 -2.91 -0.67 17.86
N LYS A 220 -2.24 0.20 18.63
CA LYS A 220 -2.70 1.57 18.89
C LYS A 220 -3.01 2.34 17.60
N GLN A 221 -2.13 2.22 16.61
CA GLN A 221 -2.29 2.86 15.29
C GLN A 221 -2.98 1.95 14.26
N GLY A 222 -2.66 0.65 14.24
CA GLY A 222 -3.09 -0.27 13.20
C GLY A 222 -4.56 -0.72 13.25
N CYS A 223 -5.26 -0.42 14.34
CA CYS A 223 -6.66 -0.82 14.55
C CYS A 223 -7.64 0.35 14.30
N ARG A 224 -7.67 0.90 13.09
CA ARG A 224 -8.60 1.98 12.69
C ARG A 224 -9.85 1.43 12.03
N CYS A 225 -10.89 1.16 12.82
CA CYS A 225 -12.13 0.54 12.30
C CYS A 225 -12.82 1.39 11.21
N ALA A 226 -12.73 2.73 11.29
CA ALA A 226 -13.35 3.64 10.32
C ALA A 226 -12.96 3.32 8.86
N MET A 227 -11.71 2.92 8.61
CA MET A 227 -11.24 2.56 7.26
C MET A 227 -11.90 1.30 6.71
N LEU A 228 -12.16 0.32 7.59
CA LEU A 228 -12.63 -1.00 7.17
C LEU A 228 -14.15 -1.06 7.00
N LYS A 229 -14.90 -0.13 7.62
CA LYS A 229 -16.37 -0.10 7.54
C LYS A 229 -16.92 0.02 6.11
N LYS A 230 -16.14 0.53 5.16
CA LYS A 230 -16.50 0.57 3.72
C LYS A 230 -16.44 -0.81 3.05
N VAL A 231 -15.66 -1.74 3.59
CA VAL A 231 -15.40 -3.08 2.99
C VAL A 231 -16.05 -4.21 3.80
N VAL A 232 -16.31 -4.01 5.09
CA VAL A 232 -16.78 -5.11 5.97
C VAL A 232 -17.61 -4.62 7.15
N ASP A 233 -18.59 -5.42 7.56
CA ASP A 233 -19.40 -5.22 8.78
C ASP A 233 -18.68 -5.70 10.05
N TRP A 234 -17.39 -5.39 10.18
CA TRP A 234 -16.56 -5.78 11.31
C TRP A 234 -15.40 -4.80 11.51
N CYS A 235 -14.85 -4.74 12.72
CA CYS A 235 -13.64 -3.98 12.97
C CYS A 235 -12.43 -4.91 12.92
N GLY A 236 -11.42 -4.51 12.16
CA GLY A 236 -10.15 -5.22 12.05
C GLY A 236 -8.96 -4.36 12.41
N CYS A 237 -7.78 -4.96 12.26
CA CYS A 237 -6.51 -4.26 12.35
C CYS A 237 -5.61 -4.70 11.22
N SER A 238 -4.71 -3.82 10.80
CA SER A 238 -3.63 -4.16 9.88
C SER A 238 -2.28 -3.77 10.50
N PRO A 239 -1.20 -4.54 10.22
CA PRO A 239 0.15 -4.15 10.64
C PRO A 239 0.60 -2.89 9.91
N LEU A 240 1.48 -2.14 10.58
CA LEU A 240 2.09 -0.94 10.02
C LEU A 240 3.23 -1.30 9.07
N VAL A 241 3.64 -0.34 8.26
CA VAL A 241 4.86 -0.43 7.45
C VAL A 241 6.10 -0.33 8.36
N PHE A 242 7.12 -1.11 8.07
CA PHE A 242 8.44 -0.96 8.68
C PHE A 242 9.10 0.34 8.21
N ASN A 243 9.69 1.08 9.15
CA ASN A 243 10.53 2.24 8.85
C ASN A 243 11.90 2.12 9.54
N ASP A 244 12.74 3.15 9.43
CA ASP A 244 14.08 3.17 10.04
C ASP A 244 14.11 2.80 11.53
N LEU A 245 13.14 3.30 12.31
CA LEU A 245 13.04 3.03 13.75
C LEU A 245 12.72 1.56 14.06
N ASP A 246 12.18 0.83 13.08
CA ASP A 246 11.81 -0.57 13.21
C ASP A 246 12.89 -1.53 12.69
N ILE A 247 13.94 -1.06 11.98
CA ILE A 247 15.06 -1.88 11.48
C ILE A 247 15.66 -2.80 12.56
N PRO A 248 15.89 -2.34 13.82
CA PRO A 248 16.41 -3.20 14.87
C PRO A 248 15.59 -4.48 15.13
N LYS A 249 14.29 -4.49 14.78
CA LYS A 249 13.39 -5.65 14.96
C LYS A 249 13.72 -6.81 14.01
N PHE A 250 14.39 -6.54 12.89
CA PHE A 250 14.69 -7.54 11.85
C PHE A 250 16.16 -7.61 11.44
N MET A 251 17.07 -6.96 12.18
CA MET A 251 18.51 -7.14 12.01
C MET A 251 18.91 -8.62 12.04
N LEU A 252 20.02 -8.94 11.38
CA LEU A 252 20.47 -10.30 11.10
C LEU A 252 20.44 -11.23 12.31
N GLU A 253 20.98 -10.78 13.45
CA GLU A 253 21.03 -11.55 14.68
C GLU A 253 19.63 -11.80 15.27
N THR A 254 18.77 -10.78 15.27
CA THR A 254 17.36 -10.92 15.68
C THR A 254 16.64 -11.91 14.76
N SER A 255 16.88 -11.81 13.45
CA SER A 255 16.21 -12.63 12.45
C SER A 255 16.60 -14.10 12.52
N LYS A 256 17.91 -14.39 12.68
CA LYS A 256 18.40 -15.75 12.90
C LYS A 256 17.91 -16.32 14.22
N LYS A 257 17.99 -15.55 15.31
CA LYS A 257 17.58 -16.01 16.65
C LYS A 257 16.09 -16.38 16.70
N LYS A 258 15.24 -15.62 16.03
CA LYS A 258 13.79 -15.84 15.99
C LYS A 258 13.33 -16.72 14.84
N VAL A 259 14.24 -17.14 13.95
CA VAL A 259 13.93 -17.95 12.77
C VAL A 259 12.85 -17.27 11.90
N ILE A 260 13.07 -15.99 11.59
CA ILE A 260 12.19 -15.20 10.72
C ILE A 260 12.86 -15.00 9.35
N PHE A 261 12.18 -15.43 8.31
CA PHE A 261 12.66 -15.38 6.93
C PHE A 261 12.03 -14.25 6.13
N PHE A 262 10.84 -13.79 6.53
CA PHE A 262 10.11 -12.71 5.88
C PHE A 262 9.64 -11.67 6.89
N GLY A 263 9.55 -10.42 6.46
CA GLY A 263 8.98 -9.30 7.20
C GLY A 263 7.81 -8.69 6.44
N ARG A 264 6.83 -8.16 7.19
CA ARG A 264 5.73 -7.35 6.63
C ARG A 264 5.17 -6.31 7.62
N LYS A 265 4.70 -5.13 7.15
CA LYS A 265 4.63 -4.71 5.74
C LYS A 265 5.80 -3.81 5.35
N PHE A 266 6.10 -3.78 4.07
CA PHE A 266 6.97 -2.79 3.43
C PHE A 266 6.16 -2.00 2.38
N ASP A 267 6.45 -0.72 2.22
CA ASP A 267 5.83 0.19 1.25
C ASP A 267 6.88 1.22 0.81
N SER A 268 7.18 1.26 -0.48
CA SER A 268 8.25 2.07 -1.06
C SER A 268 8.00 3.58 -1.00
N LEU A 269 6.76 4.03 -0.83
CA LEU A 269 6.47 5.46 -0.66
C LEU A 269 6.50 5.90 0.80
N ILE A 270 6.53 4.95 1.75
CA ILE A 270 6.63 5.22 3.19
C ILE A 270 8.06 5.08 3.67
N SER A 271 8.73 3.95 3.38
CA SER A 271 10.12 3.76 3.79
C SER A 271 10.89 2.84 2.86
N GLN A 272 11.73 3.44 2.01
CA GLN A 272 12.73 2.73 1.22
C GLN A 272 13.92 2.30 2.05
N SER A 273 14.29 3.05 3.10
CA SER A 273 15.40 2.66 3.98
C SER A 273 15.17 1.29 4.63
N ALA A 274 13.95 1.01 5.09
CA ALA A 274 13.59 -0.29 5.64
C ALA A 274 13.65 -1.41 4.59
N ILE A 275 13.23 -1.13 3.34
CA ILE A 275 13.33 -2.06 2.21
C ILE A 275 14.80 -2.33 1.89
N ALA A 276 15.62 -1.29 1.74
CA ALA A 276 17.04 -1.35 1.46
C ALA A 276 17.80 -2.15 2.52
N ALA A 277 17.45 -1.98 3.80
CA ALA A 277 18.02 -2.76 4.91
C ALA A 277 17.66 -4.25 4.81
N ALA A 278 16.39 -4.57 4.51
CA ALA A 278 15.96 -5.95 4.32
C ALA A 278 16.61 -6.59 3.07
N GLU A 279 16.69 -5.85 1.95
CA GLU A 279 17.30 -6.28 0.69
C GLU A 279 18.78 -6.57 0.85
N SER A 280 19.55 -5.63 1.39
CA SER A 280 20.98 -5.80 1.67
C SER A 280 21.23 -7.01 2.57
N GLN A 281 20.39 -7.19 3.60
CA GLN A 281 20.50 -8.33 4.50
C GLN A 281 20.18 -9.66 3.80
N ALA A 282 19.10 -9.75 3.02
CA ALA A 282 18.72 -10.96 2.30
C ALA A 282 19.76 -11.34 1.22
N LEU A 283 20.34 -10.35 0.55
CA LEU A 283 21.34 -10.50 -0.50
C LEU A 283 22.79 -10.57 -0.01
N ARG A 284 23.04 -10.58 1.30
CA ARG A 284 24.41 -10.61 1.87
C ARG A 284 25.33 -11.74 1.37
N ARG A 285 24.76 -12.82 0.79
CA ARG A 285 25.51 -13.95 0.20
C ARG A 285 25.60 -13.89 -1.33
N THR A 286 24.89 -12.97 -1.95
CA THR A 286 24.79 -12.73 -3.40
C THR A 286 24.66 -11.22 -3.69
N PRO A 287 25.60 -10.38 -3.20
CA PRO A 287 25.50 -8.93 -3.30
C PRO A 287 25.50 -8.43 -4.76
N GLN A 288 25.98 -9.23 -5.71
CA GLN A 288 26.00 -8.88 -7.13
C GLN A 288 24.62 -8.88 -7.81
N LEU A 289 23.55 -9.35 -7.14
CA LEU A 289 22.20 -9.37 -7.72
C LEU A 289 21.56 -7.97 -7.77
N VAL A 290 21.91 -7.09 -6.84
CA VAL A 290 21.42 -5.72 -6.76
C VAL A 290 22.58 -4.82 -6.35
N ASP A 291 22.83 -3.77 -7.12
CA ASP A 291 23.86 -2.78 -6.77
C ASP A 291 23.31 -1.80 -5.73
N ALA A 292 23.65 -2.03 -4.46
CA ALA A 292 23.25 -1.17 -3.35
C ALA A 292 23.91 0.22 -3.38
N ASN A 293 24.95 0.43 -4.19
CA ASN A 293 25.57 1.74 -4.38
C ASN A 293 24.98 2.51 -5.56
N HIS A 294 24.10 1.87 -6.35
CA HIS A 294 23.45 2.55 -7.45
C HIS A 294 22.56 3.68 -6.91
N VAL A 295 22.56 4.81 -7.59
CA VAL A 295 21.82 6.00 -7.17
C VAL A 295 20.32 5.72 -7.02
N SER A 296 19.73 4.84 -7.82
CA SER A 296 18.31 4.48 -7.72
C SER A 296 17.96 3.62 -6.50
N PHE A 297 18.93 3.15 -5.70
CA PHE A 297 18.71 2.18 -4.63
C PHE A 297 17.71 2.66 -3.56
N THR A 298 17.73 3.96 -3.23
CA THR A 298 16.81 4.58 -2.27
C THR A 298 15.59 5.23 -2.90
N ARG A 299 15.49 5.22 -4.24
CA ARG A 299 14.43 5.90 -4.99
C ARG A 299 13.23 4.99 -5.23
N ALA A 300 12.04 5.56 -5.23
CA ALA A 300 10.78 4.86 -5.43
C ALA A 300 9.98 5.50 -6.57
N TRP A 301 9.45 4.65 -7.44
CA TRP A 301 8.47 5.01 -8.47
C TRP A 301 7.25 4.11 -8.32
N LEU A 302 6.06 4.69 -8.37
CA LEU A 302 4.81 3.95 -8.33
C LEU A 302 3.87 4.50 -9.40
N ASN A 303 3.55 3.69 -10.41
CA ASN A 303 2.50 4.03 -11.36
C ASN A 303 1.15 4.08 -10.63
N PHE A 304 0.38 5.15 -10.82
CA PHE A 304 -0.97 5.27 -10.28
C PHE A 304 -2.02 5.65 -11.34
N TYR A 305 -1.60 5.80 -12.60
CA TYR A 305 -2.45 6.02 -13.75
C TYR A 305 -1.76 5.48 -15.00
N ASP A 306 -2.48 4.69 -15.79
CA ASP A 306 -2.06 4.27 -17.13
C ASP A 306 -3.25 4.39 -18.09
N ARG A 307 -3.11 5.19 -19.15
CA ARG A 307 -4.21 5.45 -20.10
C ARG A 307 -4.82 4.21 -20.75
N THR A 308 -4.09 3.10 -20.81
CA THR A 308 -4.58 1.86 -21.42
C THR A 308 -5.56 1.11 -20.52
N ILE A 309 -5.66 1.55 -19.25
CA ILE A 309 -6.38 0.87 -18.17
C ILE A 309 -7.32 1.83 -17.44
N ASP A 310 -6.87 3.04 -17.19
CA ASP A 310 -7.53 4.05 -16.38
C ASP A 310 -8.08 5.18 -17.25
N TYR A 311 -9.15 5.82 -16.77
CA TYR A 311 -9.75 7.00 -17.39
C TYR A 311 -9.97 8.07 -16.33
N SER A 312 -9.39 9.26 -16.55
CA SER A 312 -9.63 10.43 -15.72
C SER A 312 -9.48 11.69 -16.57
N GLU A 313 -10.62 12.33 -16.86
CA GLU A 313 -10.66 13.58 -17.60
C GLU A 313 -9.98 14.70 -16.80
N LEU A 314 -10.26 14.81 -15.50
CA LEU A 314 -9.59 15.74 -14.59
C LEU A 314 -8.06 15.61 -14.63
N LEU A 315 -7.49 14.40 -14.51
CA LEU A 315 -6.03 14.23 -14.53
C LEU A 315 -5.43 14.56 -15.91
N THR A 316 -6.15 14.25 -16.99
CA THR A 316 -5.74 14.59 -18.35
C THR A 316 -5.73 16.11 -18.56
N THR A 317 -6.80 16.79 -18.16
CA THR A 317 -6.92 18.25 -18.24
C THR A 317 -5.91 18.95 -17.33
N TRP A 318 -5.64 18.41 -16.14
CA TRP A 318 -4.59 18.89 -15.24
C TRP A 318 -3.20 18.77 -15.86
N ALA A 319 -2.86 17.60 -16.42
CA ALA A 319 -1.58 17.39 -17.10
C ALA A 319 -1.40 18.37 -18.27
N HIS A 320 -2.44 18.54 -19.08
CA HIS A 320 -2.45 19.53 -20.15
C HIS A 320 -2.25 20.96 -19.61
N ALA A 321 -2.95 21.35 -18.55
CA ALA A 321 -2.81 22.68 -17.96
C ALA A 321 -1.38 22.93 -17.40
N VAL A 322 -0.74 21.91 -16.83
CA VAL A 322 0.68 21.97 -16.42
C VAL A 322 1.59 22.27 -17.61
N THR A 323 1.40 21.61 -18.76
CA THR A 323 2.20 21.89 -19.98
C THR A 323 1.97 23.29 -20.58
N ARG A 324 0.95 24.03 -20.13
CA ARG A 324 0.69 25.41 -20.56
C ARG A 324 1.34 26.46 -19.66
N LEU A 325 1.96 26.04 -18.55
CA LEU A 325 2.65 26.96 -17.66
C LEU A 325 3.83 27.63 -18.37
N SER A 326 4.07 28.90 -17.99
CA SER A 326 5.18 29.69 -18.52
C SER A 326 6.55 29.06 -18.27
N SER A 327 6.69 28.25 -17.21
CA SER A 327 7.90 27.48 -16.89
C SER A 327 8.11 26.26 -17.79
N PHE A 328 7.06 25.72 -18.41
CA PHE A 328 7.16 24.63 -19.39
C PHE A 328 7.42 25.15 -20.80
N THR A 329 6.82 26.28 -21.18
CA THR A 329 6.84 26.80 -22.55
C THR A 329 8.23 26.83 -23.21
N PRO A 330 9.33 27.19 -22.52
CA PRO A 330 10.67 27.16 -23.10
C PRO A 330 11.19 25.76 -23.44
N SER A 331 10.72 24.72 -22.73
CA SER A 331 11.22 23.34 -22.84
C SER A 331 10.83 22.70 -24.18
N LEU A 332 9.61 22.91 -24.65
CA LEU A 332 9.07 22.35 -25.89
C LEU A 332 8.30 23.41 -26.69
N SER A 333 8.96 24.54 -26.97
CA SER A 333 8.37 25.62 -27.77
C SER A 333 7.93 25.10 -29.14
N GLY A 334 6.67 25.32 -29.51
CA GLY A 334 6.10 24.84 -30.78
C GLY A 334 5.63 23.39 -30.74
N CYS A 335 5.48 22.79 -29.55
CA CYS A 335 4.83 21.50 -29.38
C CYS A 335 3.54 21.62 -28.56
N GLU A 336 2.50 20.92 -28.98
CA GLU A 336 1.19 20.89 -28.34
C GLU A 336 0.96 19.55 -27.63
N PHE A 337 0.31 19.62 -26.48
CA PHE A 337 -0.12 18.43 -25.74
C PHE A 337 -1.14 17.64 -26.55
N VAL A 338 -0.89 16.33 -26.70
CA VAL A 338 -1.80 15.39 -27.37
C VAL A 338 -2.57 14.60 -26.32
N GLU A 339 -1.86 13.93 -25.42
CA GLU A 339 -2.48 12.98 -24.52
C GLU A 339 -1.62 12.71 -23.27
N LEU A 340 -2.28 12.42 -22.15
CA LEU A 340 -1.65 11.89 -20.95
C LEU A 340 -1.41 10.38 -21.13
N VAL A 341 -0.18 9.92 -20.92
CA VAL A 341 0.19 8.51 -21.09
C VAL A 341 0.15 7.78 -19.76
N THR A 342 0.96 8.21 -18.79
CA THR A 342 1.01 7.63 -17.44
C THR A 342 1.30 8.70 -16.38
N LEU A 343 0.96 8.38 -15.12
CA LEU A 343 1.41 9.15 -13.97
C LEU A 343 2.13 8.25 -12.98
N TYR A 344 3.26 8.75 -12.45
CA TYR A 344 4.02 8.08 -11.40
C TYR A 344 4.16 8.97 -10.17
N ALA A 345 3.99 8.38 -9.00
CA ALA A 345 4.40 8.96 -7.75
C ALA A 345 5.88 8.65 -7.54
N TYR A 346 6.67 9.68 -7.21
CA TYR A 346 8.12 9.59 -7.07
C TYR A 346 8.58 10.12 -5.71
N LYS A 347 9.52 9.38 -5.10
CA LYS A 347 10.29 9.83 -3.94
C LYS A 347 11.76 9.49 -4.15
N GLU A 348 12.63 10.45 -3.89
CA GLU A 348 14.08 10.23 -3.93
C GLU A 348 14.59 9.41 -2.74
N ASN A 349 14.03 9.66 -1.56
CA ASN A 349 14.29 8.93 -0.31
C ASN A 349 13.13 9.14 0.68
N ASP A 350 13.25 8.59 1.88
CA ASP A 350 12.20 8.62 2.92
C ASP A 350 11.79 10.04 3.35
N ASP A 351 12.74 10.97 3.40
CA ASP A 351 12.55 12.35 3.87
C ASP A 351 12.15 13.33 2.75
N SER A 352 12.30 12.93 1.49
CA SER A 352 11.90 13.76 0.34
C SER A 352 10.38 13.94 0.26
N GLU A 353 9.95 15.10 -0.24
CA GLU A 353 8.56 15.35 -0.60
C GLU A 353 8.11 14.37 -1.70
N LEU A 354 6.80 14.13 -1.75
CA LEU A 354 6.21 13.33 -2.81
C LEU A 354 6.04 14.18 -4.06
N GLU A 355 6.59 13.70 -5.17
CA GLU A 355 6.50 14.35 -6.47
C GLU A 355 5.69 13.50 -7.44
N THR A 356 5.11 14.13 -8.47
CA THR A 356 4.38 13.45 -9.55
C THR A 356 5.13 13.62 -10.85
N ILE A 357 5.35 12.51 -11.55
CA ILE A 357 5.87 12.49 -12.91
C ILE A 357 4.69 12.36 -13.86
N ILE A 358 4.57 13.33 -14.77
CA ILE A 358 3.59 13.33 -15.85
C ILE A 358 4.30 12.86 -17.11
N ASP A 359 3.93 11.70 -17.64
CA ASP A 359 4.39 11.23 -18.95
C ASP A 359 3.31 11.54 -19.99
N CYS A 360 3.64 12.38 -20.97
CA CYS A 360 2.69 12.85 -21.98
C CYS A 360 3.23 12.80 -23.40
N GLU A 361 2.31 12.61 -24.34
CA GLU A 361 2.57 12.71 -25.76
C GLU A 361 2.41 14.16 -26.23
N MET A 362 3.41 14.66 -26.94
CA MET A 362 3.49 16.02 -27.46
C MET A 362 3.67 15.97 -28.97
N LYS A 363 2.98 16.83 -29.73
CA LYS A 363 3.12 16.96 -31.18
C LYS A 363 3.69 18.33 -31.54
N CYS A 364 4.84 18.34 -32.20
CA CYS A 364 5.53 19.55 -32.61
C CYS A 364 5.08 20.05 -33.99
N GLU A 365 5.31 21.33 -34.28
CA GLU A 365 4.94 22.01 -35.53
C GLU A 365 5.48 21.33 -36.80
N ASP A 366 6.64 20.68 -36.70
CA ASP A 366 7.27 19.90 -37.78
C ASP A 366 6.60 18.53 -38.02
N GLY A 367 5.58 18.19 -37.22
CA GLY A 367 4.86 16.93 -37.24
C GLY A 367 5.48 15.83 -36.38
N THR A 368 6.61 16.10 -35.71
CA THR A 368 7.27 15.14 -34.82
C THR A 368 6.42 14.90 -33.57
N VAL A 369 6.30 13.64 -33.17
CA VAL A 369 5.66 13.24 -31.90
C VAL A 369 6.75 12.83 -30.90
N VAL A 370 6.64 13.36 -29.68
CA VAL A 370 7.64 13.24 -28.62
C VAL A 370 6.96 12.76 -27.36
N LEU A 371 7.62 11.89 -26.59
CA LEU A 371 7.21 11.62 -25.21
C LEU A 371 8.04 12.51 -24.29
N ALA A 372 7.34 13.32 -23.52
CA ALA A 372 7.92 14.21 -22.54
C ALA A 372 7.52 13.74 -21.14
N GLU A 373 8.47 13.72 -20.21
CA GLU A 373 8.16 13.57 -18.80
C GLU A 373 8.35 14.91 -18.09
N VAL A 374 7.42 15.26 -17.20
CA VAL A 374 7.42 16.50 -16.43
C VAL A 374 7.36 16.14 -14.95
N LEU A 375 8.38 16.57 -14.19
CA LEU A 375 8.40 16.42 -12.74
C LEU A 375 7.67 17.60 -12.09
N VAL A 376 6.62 17.31 -11.33
CA VAL A 376 5.75 18.30 -10.71
C VAL A 376 5.65 18.06 -9.21
N VAL A 377 5.72 19.13 -8.42
CA VAL A 377 5.44 19.11 -6.99
C VAL A 377 4.24 19.99 -6.66
N PRO A 378 3.34 19.58 -5.77
CA PRO A 378 2.28 20.46 -5.26
C PRO A 378 2.88 21.58 -4.39
N LYS A 379 2.29 22.77 -4.49
CA LYS A 379 2.56 23.91 -3.62
C LYS A 379 1.48 23.99 -2.56
N SER A 380 1.88 24.13 -1.30
CA SER A 380 1.00 24.36 -0.18
C SER A 380 0.90 25.86 0.12
N ASP A 381 -0.32 26.42 0.03
CA ASP A 381 -0.63 27.75 0.59
C ASP A 381 -1.07 27.58 2.04
N ILE A 382 -0.10 27.25 2.90
CA ILE A 382 -0.32 26.96 4.33
C ILE A 382 0.54 27.92 5.16
N ASN A 383 -0.09 28.61 6.10
CA ASN A 383 0.58 29.45 7.09
C ASN A 383 0.16 29.01 8.50
N PHE A 384 1.14 28.64 9.34
CA PHE A 384 0.90 28.26 10.73
C PHE A 384 2.02 28.79 11.64
N SER A 385 1.71 28.95 12.92
CA SER A 385 2.70 29.37 13.93
C SER A 385 3.04 28.21 14.85
N THR A 386 4.33 27.95 15.00
CA THR A 386 4.86 27.01 15.99
C THR A 386 4.93 27.61 17.39
N ASP A 387 4.67 28.91 17.57
CA ASP A 387 4.84 29.60 18.86
C ASP A 387 3.65 29.42 19.80
N VAL A 388 2.50 29.03 19.24
CA VAL A 388 1.26 28.86 20.00
C VAL A 388 1.22 27.47 20.62
N VAL A 389 0.95 27.44 21.93
CA VAL A 389 0.72 26.22 22.70
C VAL A 389 -0.75 26.14 23.06
N VAL A 390 -1.40 25.04 22.70
CA VAL A 390 -2.81 24.77 23.00
C VAL A 390 -2.88 23.58 23.94
N ASP A 391 -3.37 23.81 25.16
CA ASP A 391 -3.51 22.80 26.22
C ASP A 391 -2.23 21.94 26.43
N GLY A 392 -1.07 22.60 26.44
CA GLY A 392 0.24 21.95 26.61
C GLY A 392 0.86 21.34 25.35
N TYR A 393 0.20 21.43 24.19
CA TYR A 393 0.71 20.93 22.91
C TYR A 393 1.08 22.05 21.95
N ARG A 394 2.17 21.86 21.20
CA ARG A 394 2.64 22.75 20.14
C ARG A 394 2.30 22.15 18.78
N LEU A 395 1.76 22.98 17.89
CA LEU A 395 1.56 22.62 16.48
C LEU A 395 2.91 22.66 15.77
N VAL A 396 3.30 21.56 15.13
CA VAL A 396 4.63 21.39 14.53
C VAL A 396 4.61 21.08 13.03
N ASP A 397 3.46 20.74 12.48
CA ASP A 397 3.28 20.54 11.04
C ASP A 397 1.79 20.60 10.67
N VAL A 398 1.51 21.04 9.44
CA VAL A 398 0.17 21.10 8.86
C VAL A 398 0.22 20.71 7.40
N GLN A 399 -0.58 19.72 7.01
CA GLN A 399 -0.65 19.20 5.65
C GLN A 399 -2.10 19.11 5.18
N LEU A 400 -2.28 19.07 3.87
CA LEU A 400 -3.58 18.88 3.23
C LEU A 400 -3.45 17.83 2.13
N GLY A 401 -4.46 16.98 1.99
CA GLY A 401 -4.52 15.99 0.93
C GLY A 401 -5.86 15.27 0.87
N ALA A 402 -5.95 14.25 0.02
CA ALA A 402 -7.11 13.39 -0.13
C ALA A 402 -6.69 11.91 -0.11
N ASP A 403 -7.68 11.02 -0.03
CA ASP A 403 -7.49 9.57 0.15
C ASP A 403 -6.56 9.23 1.33
N LEU A 404 -6.95 9.68 2.52
CA LEU A 404 -6.17 9.53 3.74
C LEU A 404 -6.16 8.07 4.23
N ASP A 405 -4.98 7.46 4.26
CA ASP A 405 -4.71 6.21 4.96
C ASP A 405 -4.56 6.51 6.47
N LEU A 406 -5.59 6.23 7.28
CA LEU A 406 -5.56 6.49 8.73
C LEU A 406 -4.58 5.61 9.51
N LYS A 407 -4.09 4.51 8.93
CA LYS A 407 -3.14 3.64 9.62
C LYS A 407 -1.73 4.22 9.50
N GLU A 408 -1.32 4.61 8.31
CA GLU A 408 0.02 5.19 8.10
C GLU A 408 0.01 6.73 8.22
N GLU A 409 -1.18 7.36 8.26
CA GLU A 409 -1.41 8.80 8.35
C GLU A 409 -0.80 9.62 7.19
N VAL A 410 -0.90 9.04 5.98
CA VAL A 410 -0.43 9.60 4.71
C VAL A 410 -1.58 9.72 3.70
N TYR A 411 -1.44 10.63 2.75
CA TYR A 411 -2.37 10.79 1.64
C TYR A 411 -1.98 9.88 0.47
N ARG A 412 -2.97 9.26 -0.18
CA ARG A 412 -2.79 8.37 -1.32
C ARG A 412 -3.28 8.97 -2.65
N ASN A 413 -3.89 10.16 -2.62
CA ASN A 413 -4.00 11.01 -3.80
C ASN A 413 -2.63 11.64 -4.07
N TYR A 414 -1.82 10.95 -4.88
CA TYR A 414 -0.43 11.30 -5.13
C TYR A 414 -0.24 12.57 -5.96
N ALA A 415 -1.18 12.87 -6.86
CA ALA A 415 -1.15 14.08 -7.69
C ALA A 415 -1.53 15.35 -6.90
N ALA A 416 -2.14 15.21 -5.72
CA ALA A 416 -2.70 16.32 -4.94
C ALA A 416 -3.70 17.19 -5.74
N VAL A 417 -4.42 16.57 -6.68
CA VAL A 417 -5.50 17.19 -7.44
C VAL A 417 -6.82 16.75 -6.81
N PHE A 418 -7.56 17.70 -6.21
CA PHE A 418 -8.79 17.40 -5.47
C PHE A 418 -10.01 17.64 -6.35
N SER A 419 -10.90 16.65 -6.42
CA SER A 419 -12.19 16.77 -7.08
C SER A 419 -13.32 16.99 -6.07
N LYS A 420 -14.50 17.36 -6.55
CA LYS A 420 -15.72 17.43 -5.72
C LYS A 420 -16.10 16.10 -5.06
N ASP A 421 -15.66 14.97 -5.61
CA ASP A 421 -15.99 13.63 -5.10
C ASP A 421 -14.99 13.15 -4.03
N ASP A 422 -13.92 13.92 -3.80
CA ASP A 422 -12.91 13.61 -2.80
C ASP A 422 -13.31 14.06 -1.40
N THR A 423 -12.93 13.25 -0.41
CA THR A 423 -12.84 13.74 0.97
C THR A 423 -11.49 14.40 1.16
N VAL A 424 -11.46 15.73 1.16
CA VAL A 424 -10.25 16.49 1.46
C VAL A 424 -10.05 16.48 2.98
N ALA A 425 -8.83 16.21 3.42
CA ALA A 425 -8.48 16.10 4.82
C ALA A 425 -7.24 16.93 5.14
N ALA A 426 -7.35 17.81 6.13
CA ALA A 426 -6.20 18.49 6.73
C ALA A 426 -5.66 17.66 7.89
N LYS A 427 -4.33 17.53 7.97
CA LYS A 427 -3.60 16.84 9.04
C LYS A 427 -2.80 17.87 9.82
N LEU A 428 -3.02 17.95 11.13
CA LEU A 428 -2.25 18.75 12.07
C LEU A 428 -1.39 17.82 12.90
N ARG A 429 -0.09 18.09 13.03
CA ARG A 429 0.81 17.31 13.89
C ARG A 429 1.15 18.11 15.13
N TRP A 430 0.97 17.47 16.27
CA TRP A 430 1.15 18.06 17.59
C TRP A 430 2.30 17.41 18.34
N GLN A 431 2.97 18.20 19.17
CA GLN A 431 4.00 17.72 20.07
C GLN A 431 3.70 18.22 21.49
N LEU A 432 3.71 17.31 22.46
CA LEU A 432 3.59 17.68 23.87
C LEU A 432 4.82 18.50 24.29
N VAL A 433 4.59 19.66 24.91
CA VAL A 433 5.66 20.51 25.43
C VAL A 433 6.13 19.94 26.77
N GLU A 434 7.44 19.70 26.91
CA GLU A 434 8.01 19.16 28.13
C GLU A 434 7.73 20.07 29.33
N GLY A 435 7.20 19.49 30.42
CA GLY A 435 6.87 20.22 31.65
C GLY A 435 5.58 21.05 31.59
N ALA A 436 4.88 21.12 30.45
CA ALA A 436 3.61 21.83 30.36
C ALA A 436 2.47 21.05 31.03
N SER A 437 1.60 21.76 31.74
CA SER A 437 0.34 21.18 32.23
C SER A 437 -0.63 20.99 31.06
N THR A 438 -1.35 19.88 31.04
CA THR A 438 -2.36 19.58 30.03
C THR A 438 -3.60 18.93 30.64
N SER A 439 -4.77 19.27 30.11
CA SER A 439 -6.04 18.63 30.40
C SER A 439 -6.36 17.45 29.47
N VAL A 440 -5.59 17.29 28.38
CA VAL A 440 -5.76 16.21 27.41
C VAL A 440 -5.53 14.86 28.10
N SER A 441 -6.50 13.95 27.94
CA SER A 441 -6.38 12.58 28.44
C SER A 441 -5.13 11.89 27.89
N THR A 442 -4.48 11.06 28.70
CA THR A 442 -3.29 10.26 28.33
C THR A 442 -3.53 9.30 27.15
N ASN A 443 -4.79 9.06 26.78
CA ASN A 443 -5.17 8.28 25.61
C ASN A 443 -5.08 9.05 24.29
N PHE A 444 -4.92 10.38 24.31
CA PHE A 444 -4.84 11.20 23.12
C PHE A 444 -3.47 11.84 22.96
N SER A 445 -3.15 12.27 21.74
CA SER A 445 -1.87 12.85 21.35
C SER A 445 -2.01 14.25 20.75
N SER A 446 -3.21 14.83 20.79
CA SER A 446 -3.51 16.16 20.27
C SER A 446 -4.53 16.89 21.17
N PRO A 447 -4.48 18.22 21.24
CA PRO A 447 -5.48 19.01 21.92
C PRO A 447 -6.77 19.09 21.11
N LEU A 448 -7.82 19.63 21.71
CA LEU A 448 -9.03 20.04 20.99
C LEU A 448 -8.77 21.37 20.28
N VAL A 449 -9.24 21.50 19.04
CA VAL A 449 -9.14 22.74 18.24
C VAL A 449 -10.44 23.02 17.50
N GLU A 450 -10.57 24.21 16.94
CA GLU A 450 -11.69 24.59 16.08
C GLU A 450 -11.21 24.74 14.64
N ALA A 451 -12.05 24.36 13.69
CA ALA A 451 -11.80 24.45 12.26
C ALA A 451 -12.96 25.19 11.56
N GLU A 452 -12.62 26.07 10.64
CA GLU A 452 -13.56 26.90 9.88
C GLU A 452 -13.28 26.78 8.39
N TRP A 453 -14.28 26.34 7.62
CA TRP A 453 -14.21 26.21 6.17
C TRP A 453 -15.00 27.33 5.52
N THR A 454 -14.30 28.12 4.71
CA THR A 454 -14.87 29.17 3.88
C THR A 454 -14.91 28.68 2.44
N ASP A 455 -16.08 28.76 1.83
CA ASP A 455 -16.31 28.35 0.45
C ASP A 455 -15.70 29.33 -0.57
N PRO A 456 -15.69 28.98 -1.87
CA PRO A 456 -15.16 29.85 -2.93
C PRO A 456 -15.89 31.18 -3.11
N LEU A 457 -17.06 31.37 -2.48
CA LEU A 457 -17.82 32.63 -2.49
C LEU A 457 -17.51 33.48 -1.24
N GLY A 458 -16.56 33.07 -0.40
CA GLY A 458 -16.19 33.78 0.82
C GLY A 458 -17.15 33.56 1.98
N ARG A 459 -18.01 32.55 1.93
CA ARG A 459 -19.00 32.26 2.98
C ARG A 459 -18.47 31.18 3.91
N LEU A 460 -18.56 31.41 5.22
CA LEU A 460 -18.28 30.38 6.23
C LEU A 460 -19.40 29.33 6.19
N ILE A 461 -19.12 28.15 5.64
CA ILE A 461 -20.14 27.10 5.46
C ILE A 461 -20.10 26.02 6.55
N LYS A 462 -18.95 25.88 7.23
CA LYS A 462 -18.75 24.88 8.28
C LYS A 462 -17.82 25.44 9.33
N ALA A 463 -18.23 25.34 10.58
CA ALA A 463 -17.37 25.53 11.75
C ALA A 463 -17.53 24.28 12.62
N ALA A 464 -16.43 23.62 12.95
CA ALA A 464 -16.47 22.37 13.70
C ALA A 464 -15.39 22.32 14.76
N THR A 465 -15.75 21.79 15.92
CA THR A 465 -14.79 21.39 16.94
C THR A 465 -14.14 20.07 16.52
N ILE A 466 -12.81 20.08 16.40
CA ILE A 466 -12.01 18.90 16.10
C ILE A 466 -11.59 18.28 17.44
N PRO A 467 -12.06 17.06 17.77
CA PRO A 467 -11.74 16.45 19.04
C PRO A 467 -10.27 16.02 19.11
N SER A 468 -9.75 15.90 20.33
CA SER A 468 -8.48 15.23 20.59
C SER A 468 -8.43 13.86 19.90
N TYR A 469 -7.30 13.54 19.28
CA TYR A 469 -7.12 12.33 18.50
C TYR A 469 -6.03 11.46 19.11
N ASP A 470 -6.19 10.14 18.99
CA ASP A 470 -5.19 9.18 19.45
C ASP A 470 -4.33 8.74 18.27
N SER A 471 -3.13 9.30 18.11
CA SER A 471 -2.15 8.96 17.08
C SER A 471 -0.79 8.65 17.72
N ILE A 472 -0.06 7.67 17.18
CA ILE A 472 1.34 7.46 17.57
C ILE A 472 2.29 8.51 16.97
N TYR A 473 1.81 9.28 16.00
CA TYR A 473 2.54 10.33 15.29
C TYR A 473 2.21 11.74 15.79
N GLY A 474 1.24 11.87 16.73
CA GLY A 474 0.76 13.17 17.20
C GLY A 474 -0.21 13.86 16.25
N SER A 475 -0.73 13.15 15.24
CA SER A 475 -1.63 13.75 14.24
C SER A 475 -3.05 13.96 14.75
N GLN A 476 -3.76 14.88 14.11
CA GLN A 476 -5.18 15.17 14.23
C GLN A 476 -5.72 15.56 12.86
N PHE A 477 -6.99 15.22 12.58
CA PHE A 477 -7.55 15.39 11.24
C PHE A 477 -8.83 16.22 11.24
N ALA A 478 -8.97 17.05 10.21
CA ALA A 478 -10.21 17.75 9.89
C ALA A 478 -10.62 17.41 8.45
N HIS A 479 -11.90 17.11 8.24
CA HIS A 479 -12.41 16.60 6.97
C HIS A 479 -13.42 17.56 6.34
N LEU A 480 -13.30 17.73 5.03
CA LEU A 480 -14.31 18.30 4.15
C LEU A 480 -14.83 17.17 3.25
N PHE A 481 -16.10 16.81 3.41
CA PHE A 481 -16.70 15.66 2.72
C PHE A 481 -17.30 16.06 1.36
N PRO A 482 -17.44 15.11 0.41
CA PRO A 482 -17.97 15.40 -0.93
C PRO A 482 -19.34 16.07 -0.97
N ASN A 483 -20.18 15.84 0.04
CA ASN A 483 -21.51 16.48 0.14
C ASN A 483 -21.46 17.91 0.71
N GLU A 484 -20.28 18.39 1.11
CA GLU A 484 -20.01 19.72 1.67
C GLU A 484 -19.15 20.56 0.72
N THR A 485 -18.59 19.97 -0.34
CA THR A 485 -17.66 20.60 -1.28
C THR A 485 -18.39 21.19 -2.50
N MET A 486 -17.71 22.15 -3.15
CA MET A 486 -18.04 22.66 -4.47
C MET A 486 -16.75 23.08 -5.18
N VAL A 487 -16.83 23.25 -6.49
CA VAL A 487 -15.70 23.66 -7.32
C VAL A 487 -15.25 25.09 -6.97
N GLY A 488 -13.94 25.30 -6.88
CA GLY A 488 -13.31 26.59 -6.64
C GLY A 488 -12.26 26.55 -5.52
N GLU A 489 -11.78 27.72 -5.15
CA GLU A 489 -10.76 27.89 -4.11
C GLU A 489 -11.37 28.00 -2.72
N TRP A 490 -10.99 27.09 -1.84
CA TRP A 490 -11.43 26.99 -0.46
C TRP A 490 -10.40 27.55 0.49
N LYS A 491 -10.88 28.03 1.64
CA LYS A 491 -10.03 28.41 2.77
C LYS A 491 -10.40 27.64 4.02
N LEU A 492 -9.39 27.16 4.74
CA LEU A 492 -9.51 26.47 6.02
C LEU A 492 -8.66 27.16 7.09
N ASP A 493 -9.32 27.66 8.12
CA ASP A 493 -8.67 28.29 9.28
C ASP A 493 -8.81 27.39 10.51
N PHE A 494 -7.72 27.24 11.28
CA PHE A 494 -7.70 26.54 12.56
C PHE A 494 -7.50 27.53 13.71
N TRP A 495 -8.20 27.29 14.81
CA TRP A 495 -8.22 28.18 15.97
C TRP A 495 -8.08 27.41 17.27
N SER A 496 -7.49 28.05 18.27
CA SER A 496 -7.56 27.58 19.65
C SER A 496 -9.03 27.56 20.11
N PRO A 497 -9.43 26.66 21.02
CA PRO A 497 -10.75 26.70 21.62
C PRO A 497 -11.03 28.06 22.26
N ASP A 498 -12.28 28.50 22.24
CA ASP A 498 -12.68 29.76 22.87
C ASP A 498 -12.70 29.63 24.41
N ASP A 499 -11.69 30.21 25.08
CA ASP A 499 -11.56 30.26 26.55
C ASP A 499 -11.68 31.70 27.10
N GLN A 500 -12.63 32.48 26.55
CA GLN A 500 -13.02 33.83 27.02
C GLN A 500 -11.94 34.93 27.00
N SER A 501 -10.68 34.59 26.71
CA SER A 501 -9.51 35.48 26.84
C SER A 501 -8.78 35.78 25.52
N ARG A 502 -9.31 35.28 24.38
CA ARG A 502 -9.04 35.61 22.95
C ARG A 502 -8.69 34.37 22.13
N ARG A 503 -9.54 34.08 21.14
CA ARG A 503 -9.33 33.03 20.14
C ARG A 503 -8.08 33.32 19.30
N THR A 504 -7.13 32.38 19.25
CA THR A 504 -5.86 32.54 18.53
C THR A 504 -5.87 31.67 17.28
N ARG A 505 -5.48 32.25 16.13
CA ARG A 505 -5.36 31.49 14.88
C ARG A 505 -4.10 30.64 14.92
N LEU A 506 -4.27 29.35 14.70
CA LEU A 506 -3.21 28.34 14.75
C LEU A 506 -2.61 28.13 13.35
N ALA A 507 -3.48 27.97 12.36
CA ALA A 507 -3.12 27.77 10.97
C ALA A 507 -4.19 28.35 10.03
N SER A 508 -3.79 28.66 8.81
CA SER A 508 -4.64 29.12 7.72
C SER A 508 -4.13 28.49 6.44
N MET A 509 -5.01 27.93 5.62
CA MET A 509 -4.63 27.36 4.34
C MET A 509 -5.66 27.60 3.25
N ASN A 510 -5.20 27.71 2.01
CA ASN A 510 -6.07 27.72 0.83
C ASN A 510 -5.81 26.49 -0.04
N PHE A 511 -6.83 26.00 -0.72
CA PHE A 511 -6.73 24.88 -1.66
C PHE A 511 -7.81 24.92 -2.73
N ALA A 512 -7.53 24.36 -3.90
CA ALA A 512 -8.50 24.28 -4.98
C ALA A 512 -9.20 22.92 -5.02
N VAL A 513 -10.50 22.92 -5.28
CA VAL A 513 -11.30 21.74 -5.62
C VAL A 513 -11.79 21.91 -7.06
N PHE A 514 -11.51 20.94 -7.91
CA PHE A 514 -11.77 20.98 -9.34
C PHE A 514 -13.03 20.22 -9.75
N SER A 515 -13.58 20.58 -10.91
CA SER A 515 -14.60 19.79 -11.60
C SER A 515 -14.03 18.46 -12.09
N LEU A 516 -14.89 17.46 -12.34
CA LEU A 516 -14.44 16.14 -12.79
C LEU A 516 -13.92 16.13 -14.24
N ASP A 517 -14.33 17.11 -15.05
CA ASP A 517 -13.82 17.33 -16.40
C ASP A 517 -12.62 18.29 -16.43
N GLY A 518 -12.33 18.96 -15.31
CA GLY A 518 -11.26 19.93 -15.21
C GLY A 518 -11.53 21.22 -15.99
N SER A 519 -12.78 21.51 -16.34
CA SER A 519 -13.18 22.70 -17.12
C SER A 519 -12.83 24.03 -16.45
N ASP A 520 -12.62 24.02 -15.14
CA ASP A 520 -12.21 25.14 -14.29
C ASP A 520 -10.69 25.25 -14.10
N LEU A 521 -9.91 24.35 -14.69
CA LEU A 521 -8.44 24.41 -14.65
C LEU A 521 -7.92 25.48 -15.60
N ASP A 522 -7.38 26.56 -15.03
CA ASP A 522 -6.61 27.55 -15.77
C ASP A 522 -5.14 27.61 -15.32
N ALA A 523 -4.29 28.21 -16.16
CA ALA A 523 -2.86 28.30 -15.91
C ALA A 523 -2.53 29.05 -14.59
N SER A 524 -3.33 30.05 -14.20
CA SER A 524 -3.07 30.82 -12.98
C SER A 524 -3.31 30.00 -11.72
N LEU A 525 -4.38 29.20 -11.71
CA LEU A 525 -4.73 28.35 -10.59
C LEU A 525 -3.75 27.18 -10.45
N ILE A 526 -3.34 26.60 -11.58
CA ILE A 526 -2.28 25.58 -11.61
C ILE A 526 -0.95 26.17 -11.13
N GLU A 527 -0.55 27.35 -11.58
CA GLU A 527 0.70 27.98 -11.16
C GLU A 527 0.70 28.32 -9.65
N LYS A 528 -0.46 28.62 -9.07
CA LYS A 528 -0.62 28.83 -7.63
C LYS A 528 -0.37 27.55 -6.82
N TYR A 529 -0.88 26.41 -7.28
CA TYR A 529 -0.89 25.15 -6.51
C TYR A 529 0.11 24.09 -6.98
N PHE A 530 0.82 24.31 -8.07
CA PHE A 530 1.78 23.36 -8.62
C PHE A 530 3.05 24.06 -9.12
N ARG A 531 4.17 23.33 -9.10
CA ARG A 531 5.45 23.77 -9.64
C ARG A 531 6.06 22.68 -10.49
N ILE A 532 6.49 23.05 -11.70
CA ILE A 532 7.36 22.21 -12.51
C ILE A 532 8.78 22.31 -11.96
N ILE A 533 9.38 21.17 -11.67
CA ILE A 533 10.74 21.02 -11.19
C ILE A 533 11.70 20.82 -12.35
N ASP A 534 11.38 19.87 -13.24
CA ASP A 534 12.25 19.48 -14.34
C ASP A 534 11.43 18.86 -15.49
N VAL A 535 12.03 18.82 -16.68
CA VAL A 535 11.42 18.26 -17.90
C VAL A 535 12.48 17.48 -18.66
N CYS A 536 12.13 16.29 -19.13
CA CYS A 536 12.97 15.49 -20.02
C CYS A 536 12.15 14.95 -21.20
N THR A 537 12.82 14.45 -22.23
CA THR A 537 12.15 13.76 -23.33
C THR A 537 12.82 12.44 -23.67
N ASN A 538 12.13 11.59 -24.42
CA ASN A 538 12.70 10.35 -24.95
C ASN A 538 13.58 10.57 -26.21
N THR A 539 13.75 11.80 -26.72
CA THR A 539 14.54 12.10 -27.92
C THR A 539 15.60 13.17 -27.67
N THR A 540 16.73 13.10 -28.38
CA THR A 540 17.85 14.05 -28.18
C THR A 540 17.74 15.36 -28.95
N ASN A 541 16.74 15.50 -29.83
CA ASN A 541 16.79 16.49 -30.91
C ASN A 541 15.92 17.74 -30.68
N ILE A 542 15.28 17.88 -29.50
CA ILE A 542 14.30 18.94 -29.26
C ILE A 542 14.62 19.71 -27.97
N GLY A 543 14.73 21.04 -28.07
CA GLY A 543 14.68 21.95 -26.93
C GLY A 543 15.88 21.96 -25.96
N ASN A 544 17.03 21.36 -26.29
CA ASN A 544 18.15 21.13 -25.35
C ASN A 544 17.76 20.34 -24.09
N LEU A 545 16.63 19.63 -24.12
CA LEU A 545 16.17 18.85 -22.99
C LEU A 545 17.01 17.59 -22.79
N PRO A 546 17.24 17.17 -21.54
CA PRO A 546 17.92 15.90 -21.26
C PRO A 546 17.07 14.72 -21.73
N LEU A 547 17.75 13.63 -22.08
CA LEU A 547 17.09 12.33 -22.22
C LEU A 547 16.56 11.88 -20.86
N CYS A 548 15.32 11.41 -20.83
CA CYS A 548 14.71 10.90 -19.60
C CYS A 548 15.53 9.79 -18.94
N SER A 549 16.10 8.89 -19.74
CA SER A 549 17.01 7.83 -19.29
C SER A 549 18.32 8.30 -18.67
N HIS A 550 18.67 9.58 -18.78
CA HIS A 550 19.87 10.18 -18.16
C HIS A 550 19.55 10.99 -16.90
N THR A 551 18.28 11.17 -16.58
CA THR A 551 17.87 11.83 -15.33
C THR A 551 17.91 10.82 -14.17
N LEU A 552 17.68 11.31 -12.95
CA LEU A 552 17.59 10.48 -11.75
C LEU A 552 16.16 10.29 -11.25
N TRP A 553 15.22 11.07 -11.78
CA TRP A 553 13.84 11.13 -11.32
C TRP A 553 12.88 10.50 -12.32
N SER A 554 13.18 10.47 -13.62
CA SER A 554 12.30 9.89 -14.63
C SER A 554 12.02 8.41 -14.33
N HIS A 555 10.80 7.95 -14.64
CA HIS A 555 10.46 6.52 -14.55
C HIS A 555 11.19 5.69 -15.64
N SER A 556 11.69 6.34 -16.68
CA SER A 556 12.56 5.77 -17.72
C SER A 556 14.05 5.71 -17.30
N SER A 557 14.41 6.23 -16.13
CA SER A 557 15.79 6.16 -15.61
C SER A 557 16.16 4.71 -15.24
N PRO A 558 17.43 4.30 -15.34
CA PRO A 558 17.85 2.97 -14.93
C PRO A 558 17.49 2.68 -13.47
N ASP A 559 16.83 1.54 -13.23
CA ASP A 559 16.51 1.06 -11.88
C ASP A 559 16.93 -0.40 -11.66
N PRO A 560 18.24 -0.67 -11.54
CA PRO A 560 18.76 -2.04 -11.48
C PRO A 560 18.18 -2.89 -10.35
N LYS A 561 17.64 -2.31 -9.27
CA LYS A 561 17.04 -3.07 -8.16
C LYS A 561 15.70 -3.71 -8.55
N SER A 562 14.92 -3.05 -9.40
CA SER A 562 13.61 -3.54 -9.85
C SER A 562 13.68 -4.21 -11.24
N GLU A 563 14.71 -3.89 -12.03
CA GLU A 563 14.99 -4.58 -13.29
C GLU A 563 15.25 -6.07 -13.07
N PHE A 564 14.38 -6.89 -13.66
CA PHE A 564 14.40 -8.33 -13.50
C PHE A 564 14.89 -8.99 -14.80
N SER A 565 15.96 -9.78 -14.71
CA SER A 565 16.38 -10.71 -15.76
C SER A 565 16.45 -12.12 -15.17
N PHE A 566 16.03 -13.13 -15.94
CA PHE A 566 16.06 -14.52 -15.46
C PHE A 566 17.48 -15.11 -15.46
N GLY A 567 18.47 -14.36 -15.97
CA GLY A 567 19.85 -14.80 -16.19
C GLY A 567 19.93 -15.86 -17.29
N ARG A 568 21.01 -15.86 -18.09
CA ARG A 568 21.29 -16.99 -18.98
C ARG A 568 21.48 -18.22 -18.09
N VAL A 569 20.47 -19.07 -18.00
CA VAL A 569 20.62 -20.44 -17.49
C VAL A 569 21.55 -21.14 -18.47
N LEU A 570 22.86 -21.06 -18.22
CA LEU A 570 23.80 -21.92 -18.90
C LEU A 570 23.39 -23.35 -18.52
N PRO A 571 23.05 -24.20 -19.50
CA PRO A 571 22.75 -25.60 -19.21
C PRO A 571 24.00 -26.19 -18.55
N ARG A 572 23.87 -26.61 -17.29
CA ARG A 572 24.87 -27.45 -16.63
C ARG A 572 24.40 -28.89 -16.66
#